data_AF-A0AAV9QV68-F1
#
_entry.id   AF-A0AAV9QV68-F1
#
_cell.length_a   1.000
_cell.length_b   1.000
_cell.length_c   1.000
_cell.angle_alpha   90.00
_cell.angle_beta   90.00
_cell.angle_gamma   90.00
#
_symmetry.space_group_name_H-M   'P 1'
#
loop_
_entity.id
_entity.type
_entity.pdbx_description
1 polymer ?
#
loop_
_entity_poly.entity_id
_entity_poly.type
_entity_poly.pdbx_seq_one_letter_code
_entity_poly.pdbx_strand_id
1 'polypeptide(L)'
;MPWYDAQQYCREHYTDLATFESMDDIRLEPPFSYSRAWIGLWDDPKSWKYNMGNESNSWRWSATGETSKTGYQKWGFVVKLTTIVRMTVTDSDLTDPAINAQILQQLGALMTSQGRTDIKMQWKTLPKKKDKK
;
A
#
# COMPACT_ATOMS: atom_id res chain seq x y z
N MET A 1 5.99 -3.20 -16.83
CA MET A 1 7.35 -2.66 -17.01
C MET A 1 8.31 -3.59 -16.26
N PRO A 2 9.30 -4.20 -16.92
CA PRO A 2 10.46 -4.84 -16.30
C PRO A 2 11.30 -3.85 -15.46
N TRP A 3 12.08 -4.36 -14.50
CA TRP A 3 12.96 -3.53 -13.66
C TRP A 3 13.97 -2.73 -14.50
N TYR A 4 14.58 -3.37 -15.50
CA TYR A 4 15.57 -2.75 -16.38
C TYR A 4 15.00 -1.56 -17.14
N ASP A 5 13.82 -1.70 -17.74
CA ASP A 5 13.15 -0.62 -18.46
C ASP A 5 12.79 0.55 -17.52
N ALA A 6 12.41 0.25 -16.28
CA ALA A 6 12.13 1.28 -15.27
C ALA A 6 13.39 2.04 -14.87
N GLN A 7 14.50 1.32 -14.70
CA GLN A 7 15.80 1.90 -14.42
C GLN A 7 16.27 2.81 -15.56
N GLN A 8 16.17 2.32 -16.80
CA GLN A 8 16.56 3.09 -17.97
C GLN A 8 15.73 4.37 -18.07
N TYR A 9 14.41 4.28 -17.94
CA TYR A 9 13.53 5.45 -17.93
C TYR A 9 13.92 6.44 -16.81
N CYS A 10 14.20 5.95 -15.61
CA CYS A 10 14.65 6.80 -14.51
C CYS A 10 16.01 7.45 -14.79
N ARG A 11 16.95 6.79 -15.48
CA ARG A 11 18.25 7.38 -15.86
C ARG A 11 18.16 8.35 -17.05
N GLU A 12 17.14 8.20 -17.89
CA GLU A 12 16.87 9.11 -19.00
C GLU A 12 16.23 10.43 -18.51
N HIS A 13 15.40 10.37 -17.47
CA HIS A 13 14.61 11.52 -17.00
C HIS A 13 15.00 12.05 -15.61
N TYR A 14 15.71 11.25 -14.81
CA TYR A 14 16.11 11.52 -13.42
C TYR A 14 17.51 10.92 -13.17
N THR A 15 17.90 10.77 -11.89
CA THR A 15 19.21 10.20 -11.54
C THR A 15 19.23 8.67 -11.69
N ASP A 16 18.37 7.96 -10.93
CA ASP A 16 18.20 6.49 -10.97
C ASP A 16 16.89 6.13 -10.23
N LEU A 17 16.58 4.84 -10.12
CA LEU A 17 15.55 4.34 -9.22
C LEU A 17 15.91 4.60 -7.75
N ALA A 18 14.89 4.81 -6.91
CA ALA A 18 15.07 5.17 -5.51
C ALA A 18 15.85 4.10 -4.71
N THR A 19 16.77 4.57 -3.87
CA THR A 19 17.52 3.80 -2.87
C THR A 19 17.00 4.11 -1.47
N PHE A 20 17.07 3.15 -0.55
CA PHE A 20 16.65 3.32 0.84
C PHE A 20 17.76 2.84 1.77
N GLU A 21 18.16 3.67 2.71
CA GLU A 21 19.20 3.32 3.68
C GLU A 21 18.61 2.89 5.03
N SER A 22 17.35 3.26 5.29
CA SER A 22 16.64 2.94 6.53
C SER A 22 15.14 2.66 6.32
N MET A 23 14.49 2.06 7.32
CA MET A 23 13.02 1.88 7.32
C MET A 23 12.27 3.22 7.43
N ASP A 24 12.89 4.26 7.96
CA ASP A 24 12.28 5.58 8.05
C ASP A 24 12.18 6.24 6.66
N ASP A 25 13.11 5.93 5.75
CA ASP A 25 13.06 6.37 4.35
C ASP A 25 11.85 5.78 3.59
N ILE A 26 11.39 4.60 3.99
CA ILE A 26 10.24 3.89 3.38
C ILE A 26 8.91 4.37 3.99
N ARG A 27 8.94 4.82 5.25
CA ARG A 27 7.77 5.34 5.99
C ARG A 27 7.34 6.72 5.54
N LEU A 28 8.22 7.46 4.87
CA LEU A 28 7.86 8.65 4.13
C LEU A 28 7.01 8.19 2.94
N GLU A 29 5.69 8.06 3.17
CA GLU A 29 4.73 7.65 2.14
C GLU A 29 5.01 8.42 0.85
N PRO A 30 5.44 7.76 -0.24
CA PRO A 30 5.52 8.44 -1.50
C PRO A 30 4.10 8.95 -1.85
N PRO A 31 3.95 10.18 -2.37
CA PRO A 31 2.65 10.75 -2.73
C PRO A 31 1.97 10.01 -3.89
N PHE A 32 2.59 8.94 -4.40
CA PHE A 32 2.13 8.15 -5.52
C PHE A 32 1.14 7.08 -5.04
N SER A 33 -0.10 7.22 -5.51
CA SER A 33 -1.18 6.26 -5.35
C SER A 33 -0.72 4.82 -5.59
N TYR A 34 -0.77 4.01 -4.53
CA TYR A 34 -0.70 2.55 -4.36
C TYR A 34 -0.44 1.62 -5.56
N SER A 35 0.49 1.96 -6.45
CA SER A 35 0.91 1.11 -7.56
C SER A 35 2.23 0.45 -7.21
N ARG A 36 2.42 -0.80 -7.66
CA ARG A 36 3.73 -1.47 -7.52
C ARG A 36 4.77 -0.63 -8.24
N ALA A 37 5.78 -0.18 -7.53
CA ALA A 37 6.90 0.56 -8.08
C ALA A 37 8.16 -0.30 -8.06
N TRP A 38 9.02 -0.11 -9.06
CA TRP A 38 10.37 -0.61 -9.01
C TRP A 38 11.22 0.30 -8.12
N ILE A 39 12.15 -0.31 -7.39
CA ILE A 39 13.15 0.38 -6.58
C ILE A 39 14.54 0.03 -7.11
N GLY A 40 15.56 0.77 -6.72
CA GLY A 40 16.91 0.62 -7.27
C GLY A 40 17.66 -0.63 -6.84
N LEU A 41 17.04 -1.55 -6.09
CA LEU A 41 17.67 -2.78 -5.63
C LEU A 41 17.61 -3.86 -6.73
N TRP A 42 18.75 -4.44 -7.07
CA TRP A 42 18.85 -5.50 -8.07
C TRP A 42 19.77 -6.63 -7.62
N ASP A 43 19.51 -7.83 -8.14
CA ASP A 43 20.35 -9.01 -7.92
C ASP A 43 21.55 -8.93 -8.87
N ASP A 44 22.74 -8.74 -8.31
CA ASP A 44 24.02 -8.68 -9.01
C ASP A 44 24.67 -10.07 -9.05
N PRO A 45 24.63 -10.78 -10.20
CA PRO A 45 25.19 -12.11 -10.34
C PRO A 45 26.70 -12.17 -10.08
N LYS A 46 27.41 -11.04 -10.25
CA LYS A 46 28.86 -10.96 -10.00
C LYS A 46 29.20 -10.96 -8.52
N SER A 47 28.21 -10.69 -7.66
CA SER A 47 28.37 -10.63 -6.20
C SER A 47 28.00 -11.94 -5.50
N TRP A 48 27.61 -13.00 -6.24
CA TRP A 48 27.27 -14.30 -5.69
C TRP A 48 28.52 -15.01 -5.15
N LYS A 49 28.56 -15.37 -3.85
CA LYS A 49 29.78 -15.95 -3.25
C LYS A 49 29.83 -17.47 -3.11
N TYR A 50 28.73 -18.20 -3.16
CA TYR A 50 28.80 -19.65 -2.90
C TYR A 50 27.81 -20.48 -3.72
N ASN A 51 26.55 -20.05 -3.79
CA ASN A 51 25.49 -20.77 -4.51
C ASN A 51 24.71 -19.78 -5.37
N MET A 52 24.20 -20.22 -6.52
CA MET A 52 23.44 -19.37 -7.44
C MET A 52 22.25 -18.68 -6.73
N GLY A 53 22.40 -17.37 -6.50
CA GLY A 53 21.32 -16.42 -6.31
C GLY A 53 20.71 -16.31 -4.91
N ASN A 54 20.54 -15.05 -4.47
CA ASN A 54 19.67 -14.58 -3.39
C ASN A 54 20.23 -14.52 -1.95
N GLU A 55 21.55 -14.63 -1.77
CA GLU A 55 22.19 -14.28 -0.50
C GLU A 55 22.24 -12.76 -0.29
N SER A 56 22.29 -12.27 0.95
CA SER A 56 22.32 -10.82 1.25
C SER A 56 23.46 -10.05 0.56
N ASN A 57 24.52 -10.74 0.15
CA ASN A 57 25.66 -10.17 -0.59
C ASN A 57 25.40 -9.99 -2.10
N SER A 58 24.38 -10.64 -2.66
CA SER A 58 24.03 -10.60 -4.08
C SER A 58 23.30 -9.31 -4.48
N TRP A 59 22.60 -8.68 -3.54
CA TRP A 59 21.78 -7.51 -3.83
C TRP A 59 22.58 -6.20 -3.72
N ARG A 60 22.49 -5.37 -4.77
CA ARG A 60 23.18 -4.07 -4.86
C ARG A 60 22.21 -2.96 -5.21
N TRP A 61 22.54 -1.74 -4.79
CA TRP A 61 21.86 -0.55 -5.29
C TRP A 61 22.38 -0.21 -6.69
N SER A 62 21.48 0.03 -7.63
CA SER A 62 21.82 0.47 -8.98
C SER A 62 22.52 1.83 -9.03
N ALA A 63 22.12 2.74 -8.12
CA ALA A 63 22.68 4.08 -8.06
C ALA A 63 24.12 4.11 -7.52
N THR A 64 24.44 3.26 -6.51
CA THR A 64 25.74 3.32 -5.81
C THR A 64 26.63 2.10 -6.02
N GLY A 65 26.08 0.96 -6.44
CA GLY A 65 26.78 -0.32 -6.49
C GLY A 65 27.05 -0.92 -5.11
N GLU A 66 26.61 -0.29 -4.02
CA GLU A 66 26.83 -0.77 -2.66
C GLU A 66 25.82 -1.87 -2.29
N THR A 67 26.22 -2.78 -1.41
CA THR A 67 25.28 -3.70 -0.77
C THR A 67 24.33 -2.93 0.13
N SER A 68 23.06 -3.33 0.18
CA SER A 68 22.13 -2.81 1.19
C SER A 68 22.67 -3.04 2.60
N LYS A 69 22.71 -1.99 3.42
CA LYS A 69 23.08 -2.06 4.85
C LYS A 69 21.95 -2.64 5.70
N THR A 70 20.72 -2.63 5.19
CA THR A 70 19.55 -3.25 5.79
C THR A 70 19.31 -4.62 5.17
N GLY A 71 18.97 -5.62 5.99
CA GLY A 71 18.67 -6.97 5.51
C GLY A 71 17.48 -6.96 4.54
N TYR A 72 17.61 -7.68 3.42
CA TYR A 72 16.52 -7.84 2.46
C TYR A 72 15.37 -8.65 3.08
N GLN A 73 14.21 -8.02 3.23
CA GLN A 73 12.97 -8.69 3.60
C GLN A 73 11.98 -8.56 2.45
N LYS A 74 11.44 -9.68 1.98
CA LYS A 74 10.37 -9.70 0.99
C LYS A 74 9.07 -9.25 1.67
N TRP A 75 8.77 -7.96 1.59
CA TRP A 75 7.53 -7.41 2.11
C TRP A 75 6.34 -7.87 1.26
N GLY A 76 5.59 -8.84 1.78
CA GLY A 76 4.22 -9.07 1.32
C GLY A 76 3.34 -7.94 1.88
N PHE A 77 3.24 -6.83 1.16
CA PHE A 77 2.43 -5.69 1.60
C PHE A 77 0.96 -6.12 1.72
N VAL A 78 0.47 -6.33 2.96
CA VAL A 78 -0.96 -6.26 3.24
C VAL A 78 -1.28 -4.81 3.53
N VAL A 79 -1.50 -4.03 2.46
CA VAL A 79 -2.00 -2.65 2.60
C VAL A 79 -3.46 -2.72 3.01
N LYS A 80 -3.76 -2.39 4.28
CA LYS A 80 -5.15 -2.24 4.74
C LYS A 80 -5.73 -0.94 4.20
N LEU A 81 -6.30 -0.98 3.00
CA LEU A 81 -7.00 0.16 2.40
C LEU A 81 -8.26 0.49 3.22
N THR A 82 -8.25 1.63 3.91
CA THR A 82 -9.41 2.11 4.68
C THR A 82 -10.12 3.22 3.89
N THR A 83 -11.19 2.89 3.18
CA THR A 83 -12.04 3.89 2.51
C THR A 83 -13.09 4.42 3.49
N ILE A 84 -13.16 5.75 3.68
CA ILE A 84 -14.19 6.39 4.51
C ILE A 84 -15.38 6.77 3.64
N VAL A 85 -16.54 6.19 3.90
CA VAL A 85 -17.80 6.60 3.27
C VAL A 85 -18.49 7.61 4.18
N ARG A 86 -18.77 8.81 3.66
CA ARG A 86 -19.61 9.82 4.33
C ARG A 86 -21.01 9.75 3.74
N MET A 87 -22.01 9.53 4.58
CA MET A 87 -23.41 9.51 4.17
C MET A 87 -24.24 10.38 5.12
N THR A 88 -25.31 10.94 4.60
CA THR A 88 -26.32 11.64 5.41
C THR A 88 -27.54 10.73 5.48
N VAL A 89 -27.94 10.33 6.68
CA VAL A 89 -29.17 9.57 6.88
C VAL A 89 -30.27 10.54 7.29
N THR A 90 -31.34 10.59 6.52
CA THR A 90 -32.52 11.42 6.80
C THR A 90 -33.56 10.57 7.50
N ASP A 91 -33.97 11.00 8.70
CA ASP A 91 -35.18 10.53 9.40
C ASP A 91 -35.16 9.09 9.95
N SER A 92 -34.01 8.63 10.46
CA SER A 92 -33.91 7.36 11.21
C SER A 92 -33.42 7.61 12.64
N ASP A 93 -33.89 6.80 13.60
CA ASP A 93 -33.33 6.81 14.95
C ASP A 93 -31.98 6.07 14.95
N LEU A 94 -30.92 6.83 14.67
CA LEU A 94 -29.56 6.30 14.54
C LEU A 94 -28.94 5.90 15.89
N THR A 95 -29.69 6.02 16.99
CA THR A 95 -29.26 5.48 18.29
C THR A 95 -29.58 4.00 18.45
N ASP A 96 -30.46 3.45 17.61
CA ASP A 96 -30.82 2.02 17.63
C ASP A 96 -29.69 1.16 17.02
N PRO A 97 -29.12 0.20 17.78
CA PRO A 97 -28.10 -0.72 17.27
C PRO A 97 -28.56 -1.55 16.07
N ALA A 98 -29.86 -1.91 15.99
CA ALA A 98 -30.42 -2.68 14.89
C ALA A 98 -30.41 -1.88 13.58
N ILE A 99 -30.80 -0.61 13.65
CA ILE A 99 -30.75 0.31 12.49
C ILE A 99 -29.30 0.50 12.02
N ASN A 100 -28.37 0.72 12.96
CA ASN A 100 -26.95 0.88 12.63
C ASN A 100 -26.35 -0.36 11.97
N ALA A 101 -26.71 -1.56 12.43
CA ALA A 101 -26.28 -2.82 11.84
C ALA A 101 -26.86 -3.02 10.43
N GLN A 102 -28.14 -2.71 10.25
CA GLN A 102 -28.82 -2.83 8.96
C GLN A 102 -28.20 -1.93 7.88
N ILE A 103 -27.80 -0.70 8.23
CA ILE A 103 -27.12 0.22 7.30
C ILE A 103 -25.76 -0.35 6.85
N LEU A 104 -24.95 -0.87 7.78
CA LEU A 104 -23.66 -1.47 7.43
C LEU A 104 -23.84 -2.68 6.52
N GLN A 105 -24.86 -3.51 6.78
CA GLN A 105 -25.15 -4.70 5.99
C GLN A 105 -25.59 -4.34 4.56
N GLN A 106 -26.50 -3.38 4.40
CA GLN A 106 -26.96 -2.91 3.10
C GLN A 106 -25.82 -2.30 2.27
N LEU A 107 -25.00 -1.47 2.91
CA LEU A 107 -23.84 -0.88 2.23
C LEU A 107 -22.81 -1.95 1.87
N GLY A 108 -22.57 -2.94 2.74
CA GLY A 108 -21.71 -4.08 2.43
C GLY A 108 -22.19 -4.86 1.21
N ALA A 109 -23.50 -5.12 1.12
CA ALA A 109 -24.11 -5.79 -0.03
C ALA A 109 -23.96 -4.99 -1.33
N LEU A 110 -24.18 -3.67 -1.29
CA LEU A 110 -23.98 -2.79 -2.44
C LEU A 110 -22.52 -2.77 -2.91
N MET A 111 -21.57 -2.72 -1.98
CA MET A 111 -20.15 -2.75 -2.36
C MET A 111 -19.74 -4.11 -2.94
N THR A 112 -20.35 -5.18 -2.43
CA THR A 112 -20.15 -6.55 -2.95
C THR A 112 -20.70 -6.68 -4.37
N SER A 113 -21.88 -6.08 -4.66
CA SER A 113 -22.45 -6.07 -6.01
C SER A 113 -21.61 -5.25 -7.01
N GLN A 114 -20.80 -4.31 -6.53
CA GLN A 114 -19.81 -3.59 -7.34
C GLN A 114 -18.46 -4.32 -7.47
N GLY A 115 -18.38 -5.60 -7.10
CA GLY A 115 -17.19 -6.43 -7.27
C GLY A 115 -16.15 -6.29 -6.18
N ARG A 116 -16.47 -5.66 -5.04
CA ARG A 116 -15.57 -5.62 -3.87
C ARG A 116 -15.91 -6.75 -2.91
N THR A 117 -15.15 -7.84 -2.99
CA THR A 117 -15.24 -8.97 -2.07
C THR A 117 -14.16 -8.83 -0.98
N ASP A 118 -14.50 -9.13 0.28
CA ASP A 118 -13.64 -8.98 1.48
C ASP A 118 -13.63 -7.58 2.15
N ILE A 119 -14.82 -6.98 2.33
CA ILE A 119 -14.98 -5.70 3.04
C ILE A 119 -15.41 -5.94 4.49
N LYS A 120 -14.60 -5.46 5.44
CA LYS A 120 -15.01 -5.30 6.84
C LYS A 120 -15.46 -3.86 7.11
N MET A 121 -16.78 -3.66 7.18
CA MET A 121 -17.36 -2.35 7.46
C MET A 121 -17.51 -2.10 8.97
N GLN A 122 -17.17 -0.90 9.42
CA GLN A 122 -17.34 -0.46 10.80
C GLN A 122 -17.58 1.05 10.86
N TRP A 123 -18.37 1.48 11.84
CA TRP A 123 -18.58 2.90 12.12
C TRP A 123 -17.31 3.49 12.76
N LYS A 124 -16.76 4.56 12.17
CA LYS A 124 -15.70 5.36 12.83
C LYS A 124 -16.28 6.32 13.87
N THR A 125 -17.50 6.79 13.62
CA THR A 125 -18.24 7.69 14.51
C THR A 125 -19.71 7.34 14.34
N LEU A 126 -20.43 7.18 15.46
CA LEU A 126 -21.86 6.90 15.40
C LEU A 126 -22.59 8.08 14.76
N PRO A 127 -23.51 7.83 13.82
CA PRO A 127 -24.29 8.89 13.23
C PRO A 127 -25.10 9.61 14.32
N LYS A 128 -25.06 10.95 14.31
CA LYS A 128 -25.87 11.76 15.20
C LYS A 128 -27.11 12.23 14.46
N LYS A 129 -28.26 12.20 15.15
CA LYS A 129 -29.46 12.87 14.66
C LYS A 129 -29.14 14.35 14.53
N LYS A 130 -29.38 14.95 13.37
CA LYS A 130 -29.42 16.41 13.28
C LYS A 130 -30.70 16.85 13.96
N ASP A 131 -30.58 17.57 15.07
CA ASP A 131 -31.72 18.23 15.69
C ASP A 131 -32.40 19.13 14.64
N LYS A 132 -33.70 18.91 14.41
CA LYS A 132 -34.50 19.82 13.60
C LYS A 132 -34.56 21.14 14.36
N LYS A 133 -33.89 22.17 13.84
CA LYS A 133 -34.02 23.54 14.31
C LYS A 133 -35.36 24.11 13.89
#